data_AF-W1Y442-F1
#
_entry.id   AF-W1Y442-F1
#
_cell.length_a   1.000
_cell.length_b   1.000
_cell.length_c   1.000
_cell.angle_alpha   90.00
_cell.angle_beta   90.00
_cell.angle_gamma   90.00
#
_symmetry.space_group_name_H-M   'P 1'
#
loop_
_entity.id
_entity.type
_entity.pdbx_description
1 polymer ?
#
loop_
_entity_poly.entity_id
_entity_poly.type
_entity_poly.pdbx_seq_one_letter_code
_entity_poly.pdbx_strand_id
1 'polypeptide(L)' 'FRNVLVIAIIGVIIFGLFSFLNGNGNMPKQLTYTQFVNKLDKGDLKSLEIQPEQNVYMVSGKTKNREDY' A
#
# COMPACT_ATOMS: atom_id res chain seq x y z
N PHE A 1 -30.12 21.78 6.62
CA PHE A 1 -29.89 22.00 5.17
C PHE A 1 -28.93 23.14 4.82
N ARG A 2 -28.79 24.20 5.63
CA ARG A 2 -27.94 25.39 5.31
C ARG A 2 -26.48 25.09 4.92
N ASN A 3 -25.91 23.99 5.39
CA ASN A 3 -24.48 23.69 5.23
C ASN A 3 -24.25 22.41 4.40
N VAL A 4 -25.31 21.79 3.88
CA VAL A 4 -25.24 20.50 3.17
C VAL A 4 -24.33 20.60 1.94
N LEU A 5 -24.38 21.74 1.24
CA LEU A 5 -23.55 21.98 0.07
C LEU A 5 -22.05 22.07 0.43
N VAL A 6 -21.70 22.70 1.54
CA VAL A 6 -20.32 22.80 2.03
C VAL A 6 -19.82 21.43 2.51
N ILE A 7 -20.66 20.68 3.24
CA ILE A 7 -20.34 19.32 3.69
C ILE A 7 -20.11 18.39 2.50
N ALA A 8 -20.92 18.49 1.44
CA ALA A 8 -20.74 17.71 0.23
C ALA A 8 -19.42 18.03 -0.48
N ILE A 9 -19.06 19.32 -0.59
CA ILE A 9 -17.79 19.75 -1.20
C ILE A 9 -16.58 19.22 -0.40
N ILE A 10 -16.62 19.32 0.92
CA ILE A 10 -15.56 18.77 1.80
C ILE A 10 -15.44 17.26 1.60
N GLY A 11 -16.57 16.54 1.52
CA GLY A 11 -16.57 15.10 1.24
C GLY A 11 -15.91 14.74 -0.10
N VAL A 12 -16.17 15.50 -1.16
CA VAL A 12 -15.55 15.30 -2.48
C VAL A 12 -14.04 15.57 -2.45
N ILE A 13 -13.60 16.63 -1.75
CA ILE A 13 -12.17 16.96 -1.62
C ILE A 13 -11.43 15.85 -0.87
N ILE A 14 -12.00 15.38 0.25
CA ILE A 14 -11.42 14.29 1.02
C ILE A 14 -11.33 13.01 0.18
N PHE A 15 -12.39 12.65 -0.54
CA PHE A 15 -12.39 11.48 -1.43
C PHE A 15 -11.35 11.61 -2.57
N GLY A 16 -11.20 12.81 -3.15
CA GLY A 16 -10.18 13.11 -4.16
C GLY A 16 -8.75 13.01 -3.62
N LEU A 17 -8.49 13.49 -2.41
CA LEU A 17 -7.20 13.37 -1.75
C LEU A 17 -6.87 11.91 -1.42
N PHE A 18 -7.82 11.14 -0.87
CA PHE A 18 -7.63 9.71 -0.64
C PHE A 18 -7.45 8.92 -1.94
N SER A 19 -8.16 9.28 -3.02
CA SER A 19 -7.98 8.66 -4.33
C SER A 19 -6.63 9.00 -4.97
N PHE A 20 -6.13 10.22 -4.79
CA PHE A 20 -4.81 10.62 -5.27
C PHE A 20 -3.67 9.96 -4.48
N LEU A 21 -3.82 9.84 -3.15
CA LEU A 21 -2.89 9.12 -2.29
C LEU A 21 -2.89 7.61 -2.60
N ASN A 22 -4.05 7.02 -2.91
CA ASN A 22 -4.18 5.61 -3.29
C ASN A 22 -3.90 5.34 -4.77
N GLY A 23 -3.92 6.37 -5.63
CA GLY A 23 -3.84 6.28 -7.09
C GLY A 23 -2.46 6.57 -7.66
N ASN A 24 -1.55 7.21 -6.90
CA ASN A 24 -0.20 7.55 -7.35
C ASN A 24 0.93 6.74 -6.68
N GLY A 25 0.59 5.77 -5.84
CA GLY A 25 1.55 4.78 -5.33
C GLY A 25 1.04 3.42 -5.72
N ASN A 26 1.80 2.67 -6.53
CA ASN A 26 1.57 1.24 -6.71
C ASN A 26 1.40 0.63 -5.31
N MET A 27 0.16 0.30 -4.93
CA MET A 27 -0.07 -0.41 -3.68
C MET A 27 0.84 -1.64 -3.74
N PRO A 28 1.80 -1.77 -2.80
CA PRO A 28 2.73 -2.88 -2.79
C PRO A 28 1.89 -4.15 -2.90
N LYS A 29 2.16 -4.96 -3.93
CA LYS A 29 1.35 -6.16 -4.18
C LYS A 29 1.52 -7.07 -2.96
N GLN A 30 0.48 -7.14 -2.12
CA GLN A 30 0.51 -7.99 -0.94
C GLN A 30 0.85 -9.43 -1.33
N LEU A 31 2.00 -9.90 -0.86
CA LEU A 31 2.40 -11.29 -0.97
C LEU A 31 1.72 -12.07 0.15
N THR A 32 1.07 -13.17 -0.20
CA THR A 32 0.67 -14.15 0.83
C THR A 32 1.92 -14.76 1.48
N TYR A 33 1.81 -15.21 2.73
CA TYR A 33 2.93 -15.81 3.47
C TYR A 33 3.64 -16.92 2.68
N THR A 34 2.88 -17.81 2.04
CA THR A 34 3.43 -18.89 1.22
C THR A 34 4.20 -18.38 0.00
N GLN A 35 3.73 -17.30 -0.64
CA GLN A 35 4.44 -16.70 -1.78
C GLN A 35 5.69 -15.95 -1.33
N PHE A 36 5.65 -15.34 -0.15
CA PHE A 36 6.80 -14.70 0.48
C PHE A 36 7.91 -15.71 0.75
N VAL A 37 7.63 -16.81 1.46
CA VAL A 37 8.62 -17.85 1.79
C VAL A 37 9.22 -18.45 0.52
N ASN A 38 8.38 -18.78 -0.47
CA ASN A 38 8.86 -19.30 -1.75
C ASN A 38 9.80 -18.33 -2.51
N LYS A 39 9.55 -17.02 -2.45
CA LYS A 39 10.43 -16.01 -3.07
C LYS A 39 11.69 -15.76 -2.26
N LEU A 40 11.62 -15.89 -0.94
CA LEU A 40 12.76 -15.81 -0.04
C LEU A 40 13.73 -16.98 -0.27
N ASP A 41 13.21 -18.21 -0.31
CA ASP A 41 14.01 -19.43 -0.55
C ASP A 41 14.70 -19.41 -1.92
N LYS A 42 14.07 -18.78 -2.92
CA LYS A 42 14.65 -18.61 -4.26
C LYS A 42 15.65 -17.46 -4.37
N GLY A 43 15.76 -16.61 -3.35
CA GLY A 43 16.64 -15.44 -3.36
C GLY A 43 16.19 -14.34 -4.32
N ASP A 44 14.87 -14.21 -4.54
CA ASP A 44 14.26 -13.27 -5.50
C ASP A 44 13.98 -11.89 -4.88
N LEU A 45 14.14 -11.74 -3.57
CA LEU A 45 13.88 -10.52 -2.82
C LEU A 45 15.15 -9.64 -2.76
N LYS A 46 15.06 -8.36 -3.14
CA LYS A 46 16.19 -7.41 -3.17
C LYS A 46 16.28 -6.57 -1.89
N SER A 47 15.16 -6.27 -1.26
CA SER A 47 15.07 -5.53 0.00
C SER A 47 13.83 -5.96 0.78
N LEU A 48 13.90 -5.89 2.10
CA LEU A 48 12.84 -6.22 3.04
C LEU A 48 12.69 -5.04 4.00
N GLU A 49 11.53 -4.41 4.03
CA GLU A 49 11.20 -3.36 4.97
C GLU A 49 10.00 -3.84 5.79
N ILE A 50 10.19 -4.02 7.10
CA ILE A 50 9.18 -4.55 8.01
C ILE A 50 8.71 -3.40 8.88
N GLN A 51 7.46 -2.97 8.70
CA GLN A 51 6.83 -1.96 9.54
C GLN A 51 5.83 -2.64 10.49
N PRO A 52 6.15 -2.72 11.80
CA PRO A 52 5.23 -3.23 12.80
C PRO A 52 4.23 -2.14 13.21
N GLU A 53 2.97 -2.30 12.81
CA GLU A 53 1.84 -1.46 13.21
C GLU A 53 0.89 -2.30 14.07
N GLN A 54 0.72 -1.98 15.36
CA GLN A 54 -0.31 -2.57 16.24
C GLN A 54 -0.55 -4.10 16.08
N ASN A 55 0.52 -4.90 16.13
CA ASN A 55 0.55 -6.38 15.94
C ASN A 55 0.43 -6.90 14.49
N VAL A 56 0.41 -6.03 13.49
CA VAL A 56 0.43 -6.37 12.07
C VAL A 56 1.82 -6.02 11.50
N TYR A 57 2.48 -7.01 10.90
CA TYR A 57 3.76 -6.81 10.22
C TYR A 57 3.50 -6.57 8.74
N MET A 58 3.72 -5.34 8.28
CA MET A 58 3.71 -5.02 6.85
C MET A 58 5.12 -5.18 6.31
N VAL A 59 5.30 -6.06 5.33
CA VAL A 59 6.60 -6.32 4.69
C VAL A 59 6.57 -5.82 3.26
N SER A 60 7.40 -4.85 2.92
CA SER A 60 7.55 -4.27 1.58
C SER A 60 8.96 -4.44 1.01
N GLY A 61 9.12 -4.46 -0.31
CA GLY A 61 10.41 -4.72 -0.94
C GLY A 61 10.43 -4.58 -2.46
N LYS A 62 11.63 -4.47 -3.03
CA LYS A 62 11.83 -4.49 -4.49
C LYS A 62 12.35 -5.84 -4.96
N THR A 63 12.06 -6.25 -6.19
CA THR A 63 12.69 -7.42 -6.83
C THR A 63 13.96 -7.04 -7.60
N LYS A 64 14.74 -8.05 -7.99
CA LYS A 64 15.89 -7.87 -8.91
C LYS A 64 15.48 -7.23 -10.24
N ASN A 65 14.24 -7.45 -10.68
CA ASN A 65 13.66 -6.88 -11.90
C ASN A 65 13.04 -5.49 -11.69
N ARG A 66 13.25 -4.86 -10.52
CA ARG A 66 12.71 -3.54 -10.14
C ARG A 66 11.19 -3.49 -9.98
N GLU A 67 10.56 -4.62 -9.67
CA GLU A 67 9.14 -4.66 -9.32
C GLU A 67 8.94 -4.40 -7.82
N ASP A 68 7.91 -3.64 -7.46
CA ASP A 68 7.59 -3.25 -6.08
C ASP A 68 6.50 -4.16 -5.50
N TYR A 69 6.72 -4.64 -4.26
CA TYR A 69 5.86 -5.57 -3.51
C TYR A 69 5.67 -5.15 -2.06
#